data_AF-A0A843C799-F1
#
_entry.id   AF-A0A843C799-F1
#
_cell.length_a   1.000
_cell.length_b   1.000
_cell.length_c   1.000
_cell.angle_alpha   90.00
_cell.angle_beta   90.00
_cell.angle_gamma   90.00
#
_symmetry.space_group_name_H-M   'P 1'
#
loop_
_entity.id
_entity.type
_entity.pdbx_description
1 polymer ?
#
loop_
_entity_poly.entity_id
_entity_poly.type
_entity_poly.pdbx_seq_one_letter_code
_entity_poly.pdbx_strand_id
1 'polypeptide(L)' 'MSKKLPSVSGEETVKALAKLGFTARLGKGDHVVLQKNQRVFSVPLHKTLKKGTLRKIIRQAGLSVEEFNEAL' A
#
# COMPACT_ATOMS: atom_id res chain seq x y z
N MET A 1 3.11 -22.32 0.91
CA MET A 1 2.68 -21.63 2.15
C MET A 1 1.63 -20.59 1.78
N SER A 2 0.36 -20.78 2.13
CA SER A 2 -0.74 -19.89 1.75
C SER A 2 -0.55 -18.49 2.36
N LYS A 3 0.00 -17.54 1.59
CA LYS A 3 0.30 -16.18 2.07
C LYS A 3 -0.99 -15.42 2.38
N LYS A 4 -1.23 -15.22 3.67
CA LYS A 4 -2.35 -14.44 4.20
C LYS A 4 -2.03 -12.96 4.02
N LEU A 5 -3.03 -12.19 3.56
CA LEU A 5 -2.95 -10.73 3.56
C LEU A 5 -2.88 -10.25 5.02
N PRO A 6 -1.85 -9.47 5.39
CA PRO A 6 -1.72 -8.96 6.75
C PRO A 6 -2.80 -7.91 7.01
N SER A 7 -3.15 -7.76 8.28
CA SER A 7 -4.05 -6.71 8.73
C SER A 7 -3.20 -5.51 9.12
N VAL A 8 -3.10 -4.52 8.23
CA VAL A 8 -2.21 -3.36 8.38
C VAL A 8 -2.98 -2.06 8.22
N SER A 9 -2.47 -1.03 8.85
CA SER A 9 -2.96 0.35 8.72
C SER A 9 -2.58 0.94 7.36
N GLY A 10 -3.27 2.02 6.99
CA GLY A 10 -2.91 2.81 5.82
C GLY A 10 -1.52 3.41 5.92
N GLU A 11 -1.11 3.84 7.12
CA GLU A 11 0.22 4.38 7.37
C GLU A 11 1.33 3.34 7.17
N GLU A 12 1.15 2.13 7.71
CA GLU A 12 2.10 1.02 7.50
C GLU A 12 2.20 0.66 6.01
N THR A 13 1.07 0.66 5.31
CA THR A 13 1.03 0.40 3.86
C THR A 13 1.81 1.47 3.10
N VAL A 14 1.65 2.74 3.46
CA VAL A 14 2.41 3.85 2.86
C VAL A 14 3.90 3.72 3.15
N LYS A 15 4.29 3.38 4.39
CA LYS A 15 5.70 3.15 4.76
C LYS A 15 6.32 1.98 4.00
N ALA A 16 5.63 0.85 3.91
CA ALA A 16 6.09 -0.33 3.17
C ALA A 16 6.29 0.00 1.69
N LEU A 17 5.32 0.69 1.07
CA LEU A 17 5.44 1.14 -0.31
C LEU A 17 6.56 2.17 -0.48
N ALA A 18 6.77 3.06 0.50
CA ALA A 18 7.89 4.00 0.47
C ALA A 18 9.25 3.29 0.46
N LYS A 19 9.43 2.24 1.27
CA LYS A 19 10.65 1.39 1.25
C LYS A 19 10.86 0.72 -0.12
N LEU A 20 9.77 0.36 -0.80
CA LEU A 20 9.81 -0.21 -2.16
C LEU A 20 10.02 0.84 -3.26
N GLY A 21 10.33 2.09 -2.91
CA GLY A 21 10.64 3.17 -3.85
C GLY A 21 9.41 3.90 -4.40
N PHE A 22 8.26 3.83 -3.71
CA PHE A 22 7.14 4.72 -4.01
C PHE A 22 7.32 6.06 -3.30
N THR A 23 7.02 7.15 -3.99
CA THR A 23 7.00 8.49 -3.39
C THR A 23 5.62 8.78 -2.83
N ALA A 24 5.52 9.04 -1.53
CA ALA A 24 4.30 9.51 -0.90
C ALA A 24 4.14 11.02 -1.17
N ARG A 25 2.97 11.39 -1.69
CA ARG A 25 2.53 12.76 -1.91
C ARG A 25 1.39 13.06 -0.96
N LEU A 26 1.32 14.30 -0.48
CA LEU A 26 0.20 14.77 0.33
C LEU A 26 -1.10 14.55 -0.44
N GLY A 27 -2.00 13.76 0.13
CA GLY A 27 -3.35 13.64 -0.39
C GLY A 27 -4.31 14.57 0.35
N LYS A 28 -5.59 14.48 0.03
CA LYS A 28 -6.64 15.31 0.63
C LYS A 28 -7.43 14.46 1.62
N GLY A 29 -7.55 14.93 2.86
CA GLY A 29 -8.24 14.20 3.94
C GLY A 29 -7.47 12.93 4.35
N ASP A 30 -8.20 11.84 4.57
CA ASP A 30 -7.64 10.57 5.06
C ASP A 30 -7.04 9.69 3.95
N HIS A 31 -6.45 10.30 2.91
CA HIS A 31 -5.83 9.58 1.81
C HIS A 31 -4.44 10.14 1.51
N VAL A 32 -3.51 9.26 1.14
CA VAL A 32 -2.18 9.59 0.64
C VAL A 32 -2.04 9.11 -0.79
N VAL A 33 -1.47 9.92 -1.66
CA VAL A 33 -1.21 9.52 -3.05
C VAL A 33 0.19 8.94 -3.12
N LEU A 34 0.33 7.74 -3.66
CA LEU A 34 1.62 7.11 -3.93
C LEU A 34 1.90 7.11 -5.42
N GLN A 35 3.14 7.46 -5.77
CA GLN A 35 3.61 7.53 -7.14
C GLN A 35 4.93 6.78 -7.30
N LYS A 36 5.02 5.92 -8.32
CA LYS A 36 6.27 5.31 -8.78
C LYS A 36 6.22 5.15 -10.29
N ASN A 37 7.13 5.81 -11.00
CA ASN A 37 7.12 5.86 -12.47
C ASN A 37 5.75 6.32 -13.00
N GLN A 38 5.09 5.50 -13.82
CA GLN A 38 3.76 5.76 -14.38
C GLN A 38 2.61 5.25 -13.48
N ARG A 39 2.91 4.63 -12.33
CA ARG A 39 1.89 4.12 -11.39
C ARG A 39 1.56 5.20 -10.37
N VAL A 40 0.30 5.62 -10.33
CA VAL A 40 -0.22 6.57 -9.34
C VAL A 40 -1.52 6.01 -8.76
N PHE A 41 -1.62 5.93 -7.44
CA PHE A 41 -2.83 5.46 -6.75
C PHE A 41 -2.95 6.11 -5.37
N SER A 42 -4.16 6.11 -4.80
CA SER A 42 -4.42 6.61 -3.45
C SER A 42 -4.53 5.46 -2.44
N VAL A 43 -3.98 5.66 -1.25
CA VAL A 43 -4.07 4.76 -0.11
C VAL A 43 -4.84 5.46 1.00
N PRO A 44 -5.95 4.89 1.48
CA PRO A 44 -6.66 5.44 2.64
C PRO A 44 -5.85 5.23 3.92
N LEU A 45 -5.71 6.27 4.74
CA LEU A 45 -5.04 6.30 6.04
C LEU A 45 -5.94 5.82 7.18
N HIS A 46 -6.61 4.69 6.98
CA HIS A 46 -7.45 4.10 8.03
C HIS A 46 -6.59 3.27 9.00
N LYS A 47 -7.02 3.14 10.27
CA LYS A 47 -6.35 2.29 11.27
C LYS A 47 -6.19 0.84 10.83
N THR A 48 -7.11 0.32 10.02
CA THR A 48 -7.03 -1.02 9.47
C THR A 48 -7.61 -1.06 8.06
N LEU A 49 -6.81 -1.52 7.10
CA LEU A 49 -7.27 -1.75 5.74
C LEU A 49 -7.95 -3.10 5.60
N LYS A 50 -9.13 -3.10 4.96
CA LYS A 50 -9.79 -4.34 4.57
C LYS A 50 -8.88 -5.11 3.61
N LYS A 51 -8.82 -6.44 3.75
CA LYS A 51 -8.03 -7.34 2.89
C LYS A 51 -8.27 -7.09 1.39
N GLY A 52 -9.52 -6.82 1.00
CA GLY A 52 -9.87 -6.50 -0.39
C GLY A 52 -9.25 -5.19 -0.88
N THR A 53 -9.22 -4.16 -0.03
CA THR A 53 -8.59 -2.87 -0.34
C THR A 53 -7.08 -3.03 -0.46
N LEU A 54 -6.45 -3.71 0.50
CA LEU A 54 -5.02 -3.97 0.48
C LEU A 54 -4.60 -4.75 -0.79
N ARG A 55 -5.37 -5.77 -1.16
CA ARG A 55 -5.12 -6.55 -2.38
C ARG A 55 -5.23 -5.71 -3.65
N LYS A 56 -6.19 -4.78 -3.71
CA LYS A 56 -6.32 -3.83 -4.83
C LYS A 56 -5.09 -2.91 -4.91
N ILE A 57 -4.64 -2.38 -3.77
CA ILE A 57 -3.46 -1.51 -3.69
C ILE A 57 -2.20 -2.24 -4.14
N ILE A 58 -1.95 -3.45 -3.62
CA ILE A 58 -0.80 -4.29 -4.02
C ILE A 58 -0.81 -4.54 -5.53
N ARG A 59 -2.00 -4.87 -6.09
CA ARG A 59 -2.15 -5.08 -7.54
C ARG A 59 -1.89 -3.79 -8.35
N GLN A 60 -2.35 -2.63 -7.87
CA GLN A 60 -2.09 -1.33 -8.52
C GLN A 60 -0.62 -0.94 -8.44
N ALA A 61 0.03 -1.24 -7.32
CA ALA A 61 1.47 -1.09 -7.15
C ALA A 61 2.25 -2.05 -8.06
N GLY A 62 1.60 -3.06 -8.62
CA GLY A 62 2.22 -4.10 -9.45
C GLY A 62 3.22 -4.93 -8.67
N LEU A 63 2.89 -5.20 -7.41
CA LEU A 63 3.65 -6.03 -6.48
C LEU A 63 2.89 -7.33 -6.25
N SER A 64 3.60 -8.36 -5.82
CA SER A 64 3.05 -9.54 -5.20
C SER A 64 2.73 -9.28 -3.72
N VAL A 65 1.86 -10.11 -3.13
CA VAL A 65 1.61 -10.09 -1.67
C VAL A 65 2.89 -10.41 -0.90
N GLU A 66 3.82 -11.11 -1.55
CA GLU A 66 5.10 -11.52 -1.01
C GLU A 66 6.03 -10.34 -0.80
N GLU A 67 6.31 -9.59 -1.88
CA GLU A 67 7.13 -8.38 -1.85
C GLU A 67 6.54 -7.33 -0.90
N PHE A 68 5.21 -7.23 -0.84
CA PHE A 68 4.56 -6.34 0.11
C PHE A 68 4.78 -6.77 1.56
N ASN A 69 4.71 -8.07 1.86
CA ASN A 69 4.95 -8.60 3.21
C ASN A 69 6.40 -8.46 3.64
N GLU A 70 7.36 -8.50 2.71
CA GLU A 70 8.79 -8.28 3.01
C GLU A 70 9.09 -6.80 3.30
N ALA A 71 8.29 -5.89 2.75
CA ALA A 71 8.46 -4.45 2.95
C ALA A 71 7.74 -3.89 4.18
N LEU A 72 6.80 -4.64 4.76
CA LEU A 72 6.17 -4.30 6.05
C LEU A 72 7.22 -4.27 7.16
#